data_AF-A0A453RMX6-F1
#
_entry.id   AF-A0A453RMX6-F1
#
_cell.length_a   1.000
_cell.length_b   1.000
_cell.length_c   1.000
_cell.angle_alpha   90.00
_cell.angle_beta   90.00
_cell.angle_gamma   90.00
#
_symmetry.space_group_name_H-M   'P 1'
#
loop_
_entity.id
_entity.type
_entity.pdbx_description
1 polymer ?
#
loop_
_entity_poly.entity_id
_entity_poly.type
_entity_poly.pdbx_seq_one_letter_code
_entity_poly.pdbx_strand_id
1 'polypeptide(L)'
;GDRLCKVEEYKVLICNFAKIMGMDPSNVLASVHPSLLIGANEQQKKNISDDILNKLNTMVQQLKEEKNHRLEKLHSLGKALTNLWNILDTTMEERQPYGQINIFSLTSANGMLGPGSLRLEKIQQIESEVHRLDQLKASKMKELFIKKKAEIEEICKISHMDVPYQTEMDNIMELIMSGDVDHDNLLKTMDGYIYKTKEEATSRKEIMDKVEKWITSCDEERWLEEYSRDERRYSVSRGAHRHLKRAERARIIANKIPGKHRAAK
;
A
#
# COMPACT_ATOMS: atom_id res chain seq x y z
N GLY A 1 -3.07 60.01 -19.09
CA GLY A 1 -3.28 58.91 -20.04
C GLY A 1 -2.68 57.63 -19.51
N ASP A 2 -1.35 57.50 -19.56
CA ASP A 2 -0.61 56.26 -19.29
C ASP A 2 -0.83 55.65 -17.89
N ARG A 3 -0.87 56.47 -16.83
CA ARG A 3 -1.07 56.00 -15.44
C ARG A 3 -2.43 55.36 -15.20
N LEU A 4 -3.50 56.00 -15.68
CA LEU A 4 -4.86 55.50 -15.50
C LEU A 4 -5.05 54.19 -16.27
N CYS A 5 -4.39 54.05 -17.43
CA CYS A 5 -4.37 52.82 -18.22
C CYS A 5 -3.73 51.67 -17.43
N LYS A 6 -2.54 51.87 -16.86
CA LYS A 6 -1.85 50.87 -16.03
C LYS A 6 -2.66 50.43 -14.81
N VAL A 7 -3.35 51.36 -14.15
CA VAL A 7 -4.22 51.03 -13.02
C VAL A 7 -5.37 50.11 -13.45
N GLU A 8 -6.01 50.39 -14.59
CA GLU A 8 -7.08 49.55 -15.09
C GLU A 8 -6.57 48.17 -15.53
N GLU A 9 -5.39 48.11 -16.15
CA GLU A 9 -4.70 46.86 -16.48
C GLU A 9 -4.44 46.01 -15.23
N TYR A 10 -3.87 46.60 -14.16
CA TYR A 10 -3.65 45.91 -12.90
C TYR A 10 -4.94 45.45 -12.25
N LYS A 11 -6.01 46.24 -12.29
CA LYS A 11 -7.33 45.84 -11.79
C LYS A 11 -7.87 44.63 -12.55
N VAL A 12 -7.75 44.61 -13.88
CA VAL A 12 -8.16 43.47 -14.71
C VAL A 12 -7.36 42.22 -14.33
N LEU A 13 -6.04 42.34 -14.18
CA LEU A 13 -5.18 41.23 -13.78
C LEU A 13 -5.55 40.69 -12.38
N ILE A 14 -5.71 41.57 -11.39
CA ILE A 14 -6.13 41.21 -10.03
C ILE A 14 -7.49 40.49 -10.05
N CYS A 15 -8.47 41.05 -10.76
CA CYS A 15 -9.79 40.43 -10.91
C CYS A 15 -9.71 39.04 -11.54
N ASN A 16 -8.89 38.88 -12.58
CA ASN A 16 -8.72 37.59 -13.25
C ASN A 16 -8.05 36.57 -12.33
N PHE A 17 -6.96 36.93 -11.65
CA PHE A 17 -6.28 36.04 -10.72
C PHE A 17 -7.16 35.67 -9.52
N ALA A 18 -7.84 36.64 -8.92
CA ALA A 18 -8.78 36.41 -7.82
C ALA A 18 -9.89 35.43 -8.24
N LYS A 19 -10.52 35.64 -9.40
CA LYS A 19 -11.55 34.73 -9.93
C LYS A 19 -11.00 33.31 -10.14
N ILE A 20 -9.81 33.16 -10.73
CA ILE A 20 -9.17 31.84 -10.95
C ILE A 20 -8.92 31.12 -9.62
N MET A 21 -8.43 31.84 -8.62
CA MET A 21 -8.14 31.32 -7.27
C MET A 21 -9.40 31.18 -6.40
N GLY A 22 -10.56 31.63 -6.89
CA GLY A 22 -11.84 31.59 -6.17
C GLY A 22 -11.98 32.60 -5.04
N MET A 23 -11.13 33.63 -5.03
CA MET A 23 -11.20 34.76 -4.09
C MET A 23 -12.18 35.82 -4.62
N ASP A 24 -12.79 36.59 -3.73
CA ASP A 24 -13.60 37.74 -4.12
C ASP A 24 -12.69 38.90 -4.60
N PRO A 25 -12.75 39.30 -5.89
CA PRO A 25 -11.95 40.40 -6.41
C PRO A 25 -12.13 41.71 -5.63
N SER A 26 -13.32 41.94 -5.07
CA SER A 26 -13.63 43.17 -4.33
C SER A 26 -12.81 43.26 -3.04
N ASN A 27 -12.74 42.15 -2.30
CA ASN A 27 -11.91 42.06 -1.10
C ASN A 27 -10.41 42.21 -1.39
N VAL A 28 -9.94 41.65 -2.50
CA VAL A 28 -8.53 41.76 -2.91
C VAL A 28 -8.19 43.18 -3.38
N LEU A 29 -9.10 43.89 -4.04
CA LEU A 29 -8.89 45.29 -4.41
C LEU A 29 -8.98 46.22 -3.20
N ALA A 30 -9.89 45.94 -2.26
CA ALA A 30 -10.06 46.72 -1.04
C ALA A 30 -8.82 46.65 -0.13
N SER A 31 -8.11 45.51 -0.11
CA SER A 31 -6.86 45.36 0.65
C SER A 31 -5.71 46.20 0.09
N VAL A 32 -5.74 46.54 -1.20
CA VAL A 32 -4.81 47.49 -1.82
C VAL A 32 -5.20 48.92 -1.47
N HIS A 33 -6.44 49.32 -1.81
CA HIS A 33 -7.00 50.60 -1.41
C HIS A 33 -8.53 50.66 -1.66
N PRO A 34 -9.35 51.20 -0.73
CA PRO A 34 -10.80 51.30 -0.90
C PRO A 34 -11.28 52.08 -2.15
N SER A 35 -10.48 53.04 -2.64
CA SER A 35 -10.82 53.82 -3.85
C SER A 35 -10.78 53.01 -5.16
N LEU A 36 -10.30 51.77 -5.12
CA LEU A 36 -10.24 50.87 -6.28
C LEU A 36 -11.55 50.09 -6.49
N LEU A 37 -12.48 50.14 -5.53
CA LEU A 37 -13.79 49.53 -5.60
C LEU A 37 -14.70 50.25 -6.62
N ILE A 38 -15.56 49.48 -7.28
CA ILE A 38 -16.58 49.99 -8.21
C ILE A 38 -17.56 50.84 -7.40
N GLY A 39 -17.55 52.16 -7.60
CA GLY A 39 -18.40 53.12 -6.89
C GLY A 39 -17.66 54.21 -6.12
N ALA A 40 -16.32 54.20 -6.07
CA ALA A 40 -15.54 55.30 -5.50
C ALA A 40 -15.75 56.61 -6.28
N ASN A 41 -16.01 57.70 -5.56
CA ASN A 41 -16.34 59.02 -6.12
C ASN A 41 -15.31 59.45 -7.18
N GLU A 42 -15.76 60.16 -8.23
CA GLU A 42 -14.93 60.77 -9.29
C GLU A 42 -13.70 61.55 -8.76
N GLN A 43 -13.81 62.11 -7.55
CA GLN A 43 -12.72 62.84 -6.87
C GLN A 43 -11.65 61.90 -6.25
N GLN A 44 -12.02 60.69 -5.82
CA GLN A 44 -11.07 59.68 -5.31
C GLN A 44 -10.27 59.00 -6.43
N LYS A 45 -10.85 58.91 -7.64
CA LYS A 45 -10.16 58.41 -8.84
C LYS A 45 -9.05 59.35 -9.35
N LYS A 46 -9.07 60.63 -8.96
CA LYS A 46 -8.11 61.64 -9.42
C LYS A 46 -6.80 61.70 -8.62
N ASN A 47 -6.73 61.09 -7.43
CA ASN A 47 -5.55 61.10 -6.56
C ASN A 47 -4.88 59.72 -6.47
N ILE A 48 -4.54 59.11 -7.61
CA ILE A 48 -3.77 57.85 -7.62
C ILE A 48 -2.28 58.16 -7.49
N SER A 49 -1.79 58.08 -6.24
CA SER A 49 -0.37 58.22 -5.88
C SER A 49 0.48 57.08 -6.46
N ASP A 50 1.78 57.33 -6.64
CA ASP A 50 2.78 56.30 -6.96
C ASP A 50 2.77 55.15 -5.96
N ASP A 51 2.43 55.44 -4.71
CA ASP A 51 2.26 54.43 -3.67
C ASP A 51 1.14 53.43 -4.00
N ILE A 52 -0.01 53.90 -4.51
CA ILE A 52 -1.13 53.03 -4.90
C ILE A 52 -0.77 52.19 -6.12
N LEU A 53 -0.05 52.79 -7.09
CA LEU A 53 0.41 52.08 -8.29
C LEU A 53 1.43 50.99 -7.94
N ASN A 54 2.37 51.28 -7.04
CA ASN A 54 3.34 50.31 -6.55
C ASN A 54 2.65 49.18 -5.78
N LYS A 55 1.69 49.49 -4.89
CA LYS A 55 0.90 48.48 -4.17
C LYS A 55 0.10 47.58 -5.11
N LEU A 56 -0.51 48.15 -6.17
CA LEU A 56 -1.19 47.37 -7.21
C LEU A 56 -0.21 46.42 -7.92
N ASN A 57 0.96 46.92 -8.34
CA ASN A 57 1.96 46.09 -9.00
C ASN A 57 2.45 44.97 -8.07
N THR A 58 2.73 45.26 -6.79
CA THR A 58 3.11 44.26 -5.80
C THR A 58 2.02 43.20 -5.63
N MET A 59 0.75 43.61 -5.52
CA MET A 59 -0.38 42.67 -5.43
C MET A 59 -0.51 41.79 -6.67
N VAL A 60 -0.32 42.36 -7.87
CA VAL A 60 -0.32 41.60 -9.13
C VAL A 60 0.78 40.54 -9.13
N GLN A 61 1.99 40.86 -8.67
CA GLN A 61 3.07 39.87 -8.59
C GLN A 61 2.77 38.77 -7.57
N GLN A 62 2.30 39.12 -6.37
CA GLN A 62 1.93 38.15 -5.34
C GLN A 62 0.84 37.18 -5.81
N LEU A 63 -0.22 37.68 -6.45
CA LEU A 63 -1.29 36.84 -6.99
C LEU A 63 -0.80 35.95 -8.15
N LYS A 64 0.15 36.44 -8.95
CA LYS A 64 0.77 35.67 -10.03
C LYS A 64 1.63 34.54 -9.48
N GLU A 65 2.45 34.82 -8.46
CA GLU A 65 3.27 33.82 -7.77
C GLU A 65 2.38 32.75 -7.11
N GLU A 66 1.35 33.16 -6.37
CA GLU A 66 0.41 32.24 -5.74
C GLU A 66 -0.34 31.37 -6.76
N LYS A 67 -0.80 31.97 -7.88
CA LYS A 67 -1.41 31.22 -8.98
C LYS A 67 -0.47 30.13 -9.50
N ASN A 68 0.79 30.48 -9.76
CA ASN A 68 1.77 29.54 -10.28
C ASN A 68 2.08 28.44 -9.26
N HIS A 69 2.27 28.80 -8.00
CA HIS A 69 2.50 27.86 -6.91
C HIS A 69 1.36 26.83 -6.77
N ARG A 70 0.09 27.31 -6.76
CA ARG A 70 -1.09 26.43 -6.72
C ARG A 70 -1.17 25.49 -7.91
N LEU A 71 -0.81 25.98 -9.10
CA LEU A 71 -0.83 25.18 -10.32
C LEU A 71 0.26 24.10 -10.29
N GLU A 72 1.49 24.45 -9.95
CA GLU A 72 2.60 23.49 -9.81
C GLU A 72 2.27 22.40 -8.77
N LYS A 73 1.71 22.82 -7.64
CA LYS A 73 1.23 21.93 -6.59
C LYS A 73 0.17 20.97 -7.14
N LEU A 74 -0.82 21.46 -7.88
CA LEU A 74 -1.85 20.64 -8.49
C LEU A 74 -1.30 19.63 -9.51
N HIS A 75 -0.30 20.01 -10.32
CA HIS A 75 0.39 19.08 -11.23
C HIS A 75 1.11 17.97 -10.44
N SER A 76 1.83 18.33 -9.38
CA SER A 76 2.55 17.35 -8.55
C SER A 76 1.58 16.35 -7.91
N LEU A 77 0.45 16.85 -7.38
CA LEU A 77 -0.60 16.03 -6.79
C LEU A 77 -1.30 15.15 -7.84
N GLY A 78 -1.58 15.69 -9.03
CA GLY A 78 -2.17 14.92 -10.12
C GLY A 78 -1.30 13.76 -10.57
N LYS A 79 0.03 13.97 -10.63
CA LYS A 79 1.00 12.89 -10.90
C LYS A 79 1.01 11.85 -9.77
N ALA A 80 1.05 12.29 -8.51
CA ALA A 80 1.05 11.38 -7.35
C ALA A 80 -0.23 10.53 -7.31
N LEU A 81 -1.38 11.16 -7.51
CA LEU A 81 -2.68 10.52 -7.53
C LEU A 81 -2.81 9.49 -8.66
N THR A 82 -2.34 9.84 -9.86
CA THR A 82 -2.31 8.92 -11.00
C THR A 82 -1.44 7.69 -10.72
N ASN A 83 -0.26 7.90 -10.14
CA ASN A 83 0.63 6.80 -9.76
C ASN A 83 -0.03 5.90 -8.71
N LEU A 84 -0.65 6.49 -7.68
CA LEU A 84 -1.31 5.74 -6.61
C LEU A 84 -2.50 4.93 -7.14
N TRP A 85 -3.32 5.50 -8.00
CA TRP A 85 -4.42 4.75 -8.62
C TRP A 85 -3.94 3.58 -9.48
N ASN A 86 -2.81 3.73 -10.17
CA ASN A 86 -2.23 2.65 -10.96
C ASN A 86 -1.62 1.55 -10.07
N ILE A 87 -1.02 1.92 -8.93
CA ILE A 87 -0.47 0.94 -7.97
C ILE A 87 -1.59 0.21 -7.22
N LEU A 88 -2.68 0.89 -6.91
CA LEU A 88 -3.79 0.35 -6.13
C LEU A 88 -4.88 -0.31 -6.98
N ASP A 89 -4.70 -0.36 -8.30
CA ASP A 89 -5.68 -0.82 -9.28
C ASP A 89 -7.07 -0.18 -9.08
N THR A 90 -7.11 1.10 -8.73
CA THR A 90 -8.33 1.86 -8.42
C THR A 90 -9.23 1.95 -9.65
N THR A 91 -10.53 1.68 -9.49
CA THR A 91 -11.47 1.61 -10.62
C THR A 91 -11.79 3.00 -11.19
N MET A 92 -12.35 3.04 -12.40
CA MET A 92 -12.67 4.32 -13.04
C MET A 92 -13.77 5.09 -12.29
N GLU A 93 -14.69 4.39 -11.63
CA GLU A 93 -15.76 4.94 -10.80
C GLU A 93 -15.18 5.68 -9.60
N GLU A 94 -14.17 5.09 -8.94
CA GLU A 94 -13.47 5.69 -7.80
C GLU A 94 -12.61 6.90 -8.22
N ARG A 95 -12.13 6.91 -9.47
CA ARG A 95 -11.38 8.04 -10.05
C ARG A 95 -12.28 9.21 -10.49
N GLN A 96 -13.56 8.97 -10.79
CA GLN A 96 -14.49 9.97 -11.36
C GLN A 96 -14.54 11.30 -10.60
N PRO A 97 -14.64 11.33 -9.25
CA PRO A 97 -14.72 12.59 -8.49
C PRO A 97 -13.52 13.52 -8.72
N TYR A 98 -12.41 12.95 -9.18
CA TYR A 98 -11.13 13.63 -9.38
C TYR A 98 -10.76 13.78 -10.86
N GLY A 99 -11.66 13.45 -11.79
CA GLY A 99 -11.40 13.50 -13.24
C GLY A 99 -10.96 14.88 -13.77
N GLN A 100 -11.35 15.97 -13.08
CA GLN A 100 -10.91 17.32 -13.42
C GLN A 100 -9.39 17.52 -13.23
N ILE A 101 -8.75 16.73 -12.37
CA ILE A 101 -7.30 16.80 -12.10
C ILE A 101 -6.49 16.33 -13.30
N ASN A 102 -6.98 15.38 -14.09
CA ASN A 102 -6.31 14.98 -15.33
C ASN A 102 -6.27 16.14 -16.33
N ILE A 103 -7.36 16.93 -16.39
CA ILE A 103 -7.42 18.12 -17.25
C ILE A 103 -6.43 19.17 -16.75
N PHE A 104 -6.38 19.42 -15.44
CA PHE A 104 -5.43 20.37 -14.87
C PHE A 104 -3.98 19.92 -15.01
N SER A 105 -3.69 18.63 -14.86
CA SER A 105 -2.36 18.05 -15.00
C SER A 105 -1.79 18.21 -16.42
N LEU A 106 -2.66 18.34 -17.42
CA LEU A 106 -2.32 18.56 -18.83
C LEU A 106 -2.31 20.05 -19.23
N THR A 107 -2.81 20.95 -18.38
CA THR A 107 -2.95 22.37 -18.71
C THR A 107 -1.64 23.12 -18.46
N SER A 108 -1.12 23.82 -19.48
CA SER A 108 0.08 24.67 -19.34
C SER A 108 -0.15 25.87 -18.39
N ALA A 109 0.91 26.43 -17.81
CA ALA A 109 0.87 27.62 -16.94
C ALA A 109 0.14 28.83 -17.54
N ASN A 110 0.15 28.93 -18.87
CA ASN A 110 -0.51 29.97 -19.66
C ASN A 110 -1.87 29.55 -20.23
N GLY A 111 -2.34 28.34 -19.93
CA GLY A 111 -3.65 27.84 -20.35
C GLY A 111 -4.80 28.66 -19.75
N MET A 112 -5.91 28.74 -20.47
CA MET A 112 -7.13 29.39 -19.98
C MET A 112 -7.71 28.57 -18.83
N LEU A 113 -7.42 29.00 -17.59
CA LEU A 113 -8.02 28.44 -16.38
C LEU A 113 -9.37 29.12 -16.12
N GLY A 114 -10.38 28.30 -15.82
CA GLY A 114 -11.70 28.79 -15.47
C GLY A 114 -11.72 29.47 -14.08
N PRO A 115 -12.78 30.25 -13.79
CA PRO A 115 -13.02 30.76 -12.44
C PRO A 115 -13.12 29.60 -11.44
N GLY A 116 -12.42 29.71 -10.31
CA GLY A 116 -12.41 28.71 -9.24
C GLY A 116 -11.69 27.41 -9.58
N SER A 117 -10.86 27.38 -10.63
CA SER A 117 -10.00 26.24 -10.96
C SER A 117 -8.90 26.01 -9.92
N LEU A 118 -8.36 27.08 -9.32
CA LEU A 118 -7.27 27.02 -8.31
C LEU A 118 -7.76 27.38 -6.90
N ARG A 119 -8.98 26.97 -6.57
CA ARG A 119 -9.53 27.10 -5.21
C ARG A 119 -8.72 26.29 -4.21
N LEU A 120 -8.45 26.87 -3.05
CA LEU A 120 -7.63 26.22 -2.02
C LEU A 120 -8.31 24.95 -1.48
N GLU A 121 -9.64 24.97 -1.36
CA GLU A 121 -10.42 23.83 -0.87
C GLU A 121 -10.27 22.61 -1.79
N LYS A 122 -10.21 22.84 -3.11
CA LYS A 122 -9.99 21.76 -4.08
C LYS A 122 -8.60 21.17 -3.95
N ILE A 123 -7.57 22.02 -3.81
CA ILE A 123 -6.20 21.56 -3.63
C ILE A 123 -6.08 20.72 -2.35
N GLN A 124 -6.63 21.20 -1.24
CA GLN A 124 -6.64 20.49 0.04
C GLN A 124 -7.40 19.16 -0.03
N GLN A 125 -8.53 19.11 -0.75
CA GLN A 125 -9.27 17.87 -0.97
C GLN A 125 -8.40 16.82 -1.69
N ILE A 126 -7.65 17.24 -2.71
CA ILE A 126 -6.76 16.37 -3.49
C ILE A 126 -5.58 15.92 -2.64
N GLU A 127 -4.97 16.82 -1.88
CA GLU A 127 -3.90 16.47 -0.92
C GLU A 127 -4.37 15.43 0.08
N SER A 128 -5.57 15.62 0.63
CA SER A 128 -6.16 14.69 1.59
C SER A 128 -6.40 13.31 0.96
N GLU A 129 -6.83 13.27 -0.31
CA GLU A 129 -7.02 12.02 -1.04
C GLU A 129 -5.69 11.32 -1.34
N VAL A 130 -4.66 12.04 -1.78
CA VAL A 130 -3.31 11.50 -1.98
C VAL A 130 -2.82 10.88 -0.67
N HIS A 131 -2.94 11.61 0.44
CA HIS A 131 -2.55 11.11 1.75
C HIS A 131 -3.34 9.86 2.17
N ARG A 132 -4.66 9.85 1.95
CA ARG A 132 -5.52 8.70 2.24
C ARG A 132 -5.12 7.47 1.42
N LEU A 133 -4.80 7.65 0.13
CA LEU A 133 -4.36 6.57 -0.74
C LEU A 133 -2.95 6.07 -0.40
N ASP A 134 -2.04 6.95 0.02
CA ASP A 134 -0.73 6.55 0.54
C ASP A 134 -0.87 5.68 1.80
N GLN A 135 -1.75 6.08 2.74
CA GLN A 135 -2.06 5.26 3.91
C GLN A 135 -2.69 3.90 3.53
N LEU A 136 -3.60 3.89 2.55
CA LEU A 136 -4.21 2.66 2.05
C LEU A 136 -3.16 1.74 1.41
N LYS A 137 -2.22 2.29 0.63
CA LYS A 137 -1.09 1.57 0.06
C LYS A 137 -0.23 0.93 1.14
N ALA A 138 0.15 1.69 2.18
CA ALA A 138 0.93 1.17 3.29
C ALA A 138 0.19 0.04 4.03
N SER A 139 -1.13 0.21 4.26
CA SER A 139 -1.96 -0.82 4.90
C SER A 139 -2.03 -2.11 4.08
N LYS A 140 -2.28 -2.02 2.75
CA LYS A 140 -2.27 -3.18 1.86
C LYS A 140 -0.90 -3.86 1.80
N MET A 141 0.17 -3.07 1.81
CA MET A 141 1.54 -3.58 1.80
C MET A 141 1.85 -4.39 3.06
N LYS A 142 1.44 -3.88 4.22
CA LYS A 142 1.52 -4.58 5.50
C LYS A 142 0.75 -5.90 5.47
N GLU A 143 -0.47 -5.89 4.94
CA GLU A 143 -1.29 -7.10 4.82
C GLU A 143 -0.62 -8.16 3.92
N LEU A 144 -0.09 -7.75 2.77
CA LEU A 144 0.65 -8.64 1.87
C LEU A 144 1.90 -9.22 2.54
N PHE A 145 2.64 -8.41 3.28
CA PHE A 145 3.81 -8.86 4.03
C PHE A 145 3.44 -9.94 5.06
N ILE A 146 2.40 -9.69 5.87
CA ILE A 146 1.92 -10.65 6.87
C ILE A 146 1.51 -11.97 6.20
N LYS A 147 0.81 -11.91 5.05
CA LYS A 147 0.45 -13.13 4.30
C LYS A 147 1.68 -13.91 3.84
N LYS A 148 2.70 -13.25 3.32
CA LYS A 148 3.96 -13.89 2.90
C LYS A 148 4.71 -14.51 4.07
N LYS A 149 4.76 -13.83 5.22
CA LYS A 149 5.36 -14.35 6.45
C LYS A 149 4.62 -15.61 6.94
N ALA A 150 3.28 -15.55 6.98
CA ALA A 150 2.45 -16.70 7.35
C ALA A 150 2.62 -17.89 6.39
N GLU A 151 2.84 -17.65 5.09
CA GLU A 151 3.15 -18.72 4.13
C GLU A 151 4.48 -19.43 4.48
N ILE A 152 5.53 -18.67 4.81
CA ILE A 152 6.82 -19.24 5.26
C ILE A 152 6.61 -20.07 6.53
N GLU A 153 5.90 -19.52 7.53
CA GLU A 153 5.63 -20.19 8.80
C GLU A 153 4.86 -21.50 8.60
N GLU A 154 3.85 -21.52 7.73
CA GLU A 154 3.06 -22.73 7.46
C GLU A 154 3.88 -23.78 6.71
N ILE A 155 4.70 -23.40 5.73
CA ILE A 155 5.61 -24.34 5.06
C ILE A 155 6.57 -24.96 6.09
N CYS A 156 7.17 -24.13 6.94
CA CYS A 156 8.09 -24.61 7.96
C CYS A 156 7.40 -25.57 8.93
N LYS A 157 6.19 -25.25 9.37
CA LYS A 157 5.39 -26.10 10.25
C LYS A 157 5.06 -27.46 9.63
N ILE A 158 4.60 -27.49 8.37
CA ILE A 158 4.26 -28.74 7.67
C ILE A 158 5.52 -29.58 7.42
N SER A 159 6.64 -28.94 7.11
CA SER A 159 7.91 -29.62 6.81
C SER A 159 8.81 -29.86 8.03
N HIS A 160 8.31 -29.59 9.24
CA HIS A 160 9.05 -29.72 10.49
C HIS A 160 10.41 -28.99 10.46
N MET A 161 10.39 -27.74 9.98
CA MET A 161 11.54 -26.84 9.90
C MET A 161 11.39 -25.71 10.91
N ASP A 162 12.51 -25.16 11.36
CA ASP A 162 12.53 -23.87 12.06
C ASP A 162 12.27 -22.74 11.05
N VAL A 163 11.63 -21.66 11.51
CA VAL A 163 11.33 -20.49 10.67
C VAL A 163 12.63 -19.73 10.39
N PRO A 164 13.11 -19.67 9.14
CA PRO A 164 14.33 -18.96 8.81
C PRO A 164 14.08 -17.45 8.69
N TYR A 165 15.13 -16.64 8.85
CA TYR A 165 15.13 -15.18 8.61
C TYR A 165 14.18 -14.35 9.48
N GLN A 166 13.82 -14.83 10.68
CA GLN A 166 12.86 -14.14 11.56
C GLN A 166 13.24 -12.68 11.84
N THR A 167 14.50 -12.44 12.23
CA THR A 167 15.01 -11.10 12.54
C THR A 167 14.96 -10.19 11.32
N GLU A 168 15.36 -10.69 10.15
CA GLU A 168 15.33 -9.94 8.89
C GLU A 168 13.90 -9.60 8.48
N MET A 169 12.96 -10.53 8.63
CA MET A 169 11.54 -10.29 8.39
C MET A 169 10.99 -9.23 9.34
N ASP A 170 11.35 -9.25 10.62
CA ASP A 170 10.90 -8.26 11.59
C ASP A 170 11.47 -6.87 11.26
N ASN A 171 12.74 -6.78 10.82
CA ASN A 171 13.32 -5.53 10.31
C ASN A 171 12.59 -5.01 9.06
N ILE A 172 12.27 -5.89 8.10
CA ILE A 172 11.51 -5.51 6.89
C ILE A 172 10.12 -4.97 7.29
N MET A 173 9.47 -5.59 8.26
CA MET A 173 8.17 -5.14 8.77
C MET A 173 8.26 -3.72 9.33
N GLU A 174 9.29 -3.41 10.12
CA GLU A 174 9.52 -2.05 10.63
C GLU A 174 9.73 -1.03 9.49
N LEU A 175 10.50 -1.41 8.45
CA LEU A 175 10.70 -0.56 7.27
C LEU A 175 9.38 -0.30 6.52
N ILE A 176 8.51 -1.30 6.37
CA ILE A 176 7.18 -1.13 5.76
C ILE A 176 6.32 -0.18 6.60
N MET A 177 6.37 -0.31 7.93
CA MET A 177 5.62 0.55 8.84
C MET A 177 6.14 2.00 8.87
N SER A 178 7.42 2.21 8.56
CA SER A 178 8.02 3.55 8.47
C SER A 178 7.58 4.33 7.23
N GLY A 179 7.13 3.65 6.17
CA GLY A 179 6.62 4.26 4.95
C GLY A 179 7.68 4.92 4.04
N ASP A 180 8.96 4.88 4.42
CA ASP A 180 10.06 5.64 3.78
C ASP A 180 10.88 4.83 2.76
N VAL A 181 10.48 3.58 2.48
CA VAL A 181 11.27 2.64 1.66
C VAL A 181 10.52 2.21 0.40
N ASP A 182 11.25 1.91 -0.67
CA ASP A 182 10.69 1.23 -1.84
C ASP A 182 10.21 -0.18 -1.47
N HIS A 183 8.90 -0.33 -1.44
CA HIS A 183 8.26 -1.55 -0.96
C HIS A 183 8.35 -2.71 -1.96
N ASP A 184 8.61 -2.45 -3.25
CA ASP A 184 8.70 -3.50 -4.28
C ASP A 184 9.91 -4.41 -4.02
N ASN A 185 11.05 -3.83 -3.66
CA ASN A 185 12.26 -4.60 -3.32
C ASN A 185 12.09 -5.44 -2.05
N LEU A 186 11.35 -4.92 -1.06
CA LEU A 186 11.05 -5.64 0.19
C LEU A 186 10.17 -6.86 -0.08
N LEU A 187 9.14 -6.72 -0.91
CA LEU A 187 8.28 -7.85 -1.30
C LEU A 187 9.05 -8.91 -2.11
N LYS A 188 9.91 -8.48 -3.05
CA LYS A 188 10.78 -9.40 -3.81
C LYS A 188 11.72 -10.19 -2.90
N THR A 189 12.22 -9.56 -1.84
CA THR A 189 13.05 -10.24 -0.83
C THR A 189 12.26 -11.33 -0.13
N MET A 190 11.02 -11.04 0.28
CA MET A 190 10.11 -12.03 0.87
C MET A 190 9.78 -13.17 -0.08
N ASP A 191 9.58 -12.89 -1.37
CA ASP A 191 9.41 -13.94 -2.39
C ASP A 191 10.63 -14.85 -2.50
N GLY A 192 11.84 -14.29 -2.40
CA GLY A 192 13.08 -15.05 -2.31
C GLY A 192 13.13 -15.96 -1.07
N TYR A 193 12.66 -15.48 0.08
CA TYR A 193 12.57 -16.30 1.30
C TYR A 193 11.54 -17.42 1.18
N ILE A 194 10.36 -17.15 0.62
CA ILE A 194 9.36 -18.17 0.32
C ILE A 194 9.95 -19.24 -0.60
N TYR A 195 10.61 -18.82 -1.70
CA TYR A 195 11.22 -19.74 -2.66
C TYR A 195 12.24 -20.66 -1.99
N LYS A 196 13.20 -20.09 -1.25
CA LYS A 196 14.21 -20.89 -0.52
C LYS A 196 13.60 -21.84 0.49
N THR A 197 12.55 -21.41 1.19
CA THR A 197 11.85 -22.25 2.18
C THR A 197 11.14 -23.42 1.49
N LYS A 198 10.52 -23.19 0.32
CA LYS A 198 9.88 -24.26 -0.48
C LYS A 198 10.89 -25.26 -1.03
N GLU A 199 12.05 -24.79 -1.48
CA GLU A 199 13.12 -25.67 -1.97
C GLU A 199 13.63 -26.59 -0.85
N GLU A 200 13.88 -26.05 0.34
CA GLU A 200 14.32 -26.84 1.50
C GLU A 200 13.22 -27.79 2.02
N ALA A 201 11.96 -27.34 2.04
CA ALA A 201 10.84 -28.22 2.34
C ALA A 201 10.75 -29.41 1.36
N THR A 202 10.98 -29.15 0.07
CA THR A 202 10.95 -30.17 -0.98
C THR A 202 12.13 -31.14 -0.85
N SER A 203 13.32 -30.63 -0.52
CA SER A 203 14.54 -31.44 -0.32
C SER A 203 14.38 -32.44 0.84
N ARG A 204 13.65 -32.05 1.89
CA ARG A 204 13.35 -32.88 3.06
C ARG A 204 12.25 -33.91 2.84
N LYS A 205 11.44 -33.77 1.79
CA LYS A 205 10.23 -34.58 1.57
C LYS A 205 10.51 -36.08 1.63
N GLU A 206 11.57 -36.55 0.96
CA GLU A 206 11.89 -37.98 0.92
C GLU A 206 12.23 -38.52 2.32
N ILE A 207 12.91 -37.72 3.16
CA ILE A 207 13.24 -38.09 4.54
C ILE A 207 11.96 -38.14 5.37
N MET A 208 11.11 -37.14 5.26
CA MET A 208 9.82 -37.09 5.98
C MET A 208 8.92 -38.27 5.60
N ASP A 209 8.82 -38.62 4.32
CA ASP A 209 8.06 -39.80 3.87
C ASP A 209 8.61 -41.11 4.47
N LYS A 210 9.94 -41.21 4.65
CA LYS A 210 10.57 -42.36 5.32
C LYS A 210 10.27 -42.38 6.81
N VAL A 211 10.29 -41.22 7.47
CA VAL A 211 9.95 -41.07 8.89
C VAL A 211 8.50 -41.46 9.14
N GLU A 212 7.56 -40.99 8.32
CA GLU A 212 6.13 -41.33 8.46
C GLU A 212 5.88 -42.84 8.29
N LYS A 213 6.51 -43.46 7.28
CA LYS A 213 6.47 -44.92 7.10
C LYS A 213 7.05 -45.67 8.30
N TRP A 214 8.14 -45.15 8.88
CA TRP A 214 8.76 -45.73 10.06
C TRP A 214 7.85 -45.62 11.29
N ILE A 215 7.24 -44.46 11.55
CA ILE A 215 6.27 -44.25 12.63
C ILE A 215 5.10 -45.23 12.49
N THR A 216 4.52 -45.34 11.29
CA THR A 216 3.42 -46.30 11.02
C THR A 216 3.85 -47.75 11.28
N SER A 217 5.10 -48.10 10.96
CA SER A 217 5.64 -49.43 11.22
C SER A 217 5.79 -49.70 12.72
N CYS A 218 6.25 -48.70 13.49
CA CYS A 218 6.33 -48.78 14.95
C CYS A 218 4.95 -48.88 15.61
N ASP A 219 3.94 -48.20 15.10
CA ASP A 219 2.57 -48.31 15.60
C ASP A 219 1.97 -49.70 15.34
N GLU A 220 2.20 -50.26 14.15
CA GLU A 220 1.77 -51.62 13.80
C GLU A 220 2.49 -52.68 14.64
N GLU A 221 3.76 -52.46 14.94
CA GLU A 221 4.53 -53.28 15.87
C GLU A 221 3.97 -53.22 17.29
N ARG A 222 3.70 -52.02 17.81
CA ARG A 222 3.09 -51.84 19.15
C ARG A 222 1.75 -52.55 19.24
N TRP A 223 0.92 -52.44 18.20
CA TRP A 223 -0.34 -53.17 18.10
C TRP A 223 -0.12 -54.70 18.13
N LEU A 224 0.90 -55.20 17.42
CA LEU A 224 1.24 -56.63 17.42
C LEU A 224 1.70 -57.11 18.80
N GLU A 225 2.46 -56.31 19.54
CA GLU A 225 2.90 -56.64 20.91
C GLU A 225 1.71 -56.75 21.85
N GLU A 226 0.78 -55.80 21.79
CA GLU A 226 -0.47 -55.83 22.56
C GLU A 226 -1.31 -57.06 22.21
N TYR A 227 -1.52 -57.32 20.91
CA TYR A 227 -2.24 -58.51 20.44
C TYR A 227 -1.55 -59.81 20.83
N SER A 228 -0.21 -59.83 20.91
CA SER A 228 0.54 -61.02 21.30
C SER A 228 0.39 -61.35 22.78
N ARG A 229 0.11 -60.36 23.63
CA ARG A 229 -0.14 -60.51 25.08
C ARG A 229 -1.60 -60.85 25.41
N ASP A 230 -2.52 -60.69 24.47
CA ASP A 230 -3.94 -61.02 24.66
C ASP A 230 -4.16 -62.54 24.76
N GLU A 231 -4.58 -63.02 25.94
CA GLU A 231 -4.89 -64.43 26.19
C GLU A 231 -6.06 -64.94 25.33
N ARG A 232 -6.96 -64.05 24.90
CA ARG A 232 -8.14 -64.38 24.09
C ARG A 232 -7.86 -64.33 22.59
N ARG A 233 -6.61 -64.12 22.17
CA ARG A 233 -6.22 -63.95 20.75
C ARG A 233 -6.61 -65.11 19.82
N TYR A 234 -6.75 -66.32 20.36
CA TYR A 234 -7.17 -67.52 19.62
C TYR A 234 -8.62 -67.94 19.88
N SER A 235 -9.43 -67.07 20.49
CA SER A 235 -10.85 -67.37 20.68
C SER A 235 -11.56 -67.53 19.31
N VAL A 236 -12.47 -68.49 19.22
CA VAL A 236 -13.24 -68.80 18.00
C VAL A 236 -14.36 -67.78 17.85
N SER A 237 -13.99 -66.52 17.64
CA SER A 237 -14.92 -65.41 17.42
C SER A 237 -14.97 -65.04 15.94
N ARG A 238 -16.12 -64.51 15.51
CA ARG A 238 -16.31 -64.01 14.14
C ARG A 238 -15.35 -62.85 13.88
N GLY A 239 -14.29 -63.11 13.10
CA GLY A 239 -13.27 -62.11 12.74
C GLY A 239 -11.84 -62.42 13.21
N ALA A 240 -11.62 -63.47 14.01
CA ALA A 240 -10.30 -63.86 14.52
C ALA A 240 -9.24 -64.04 13.42
N HIS A 241 -9.62 -64.67 12.29
CA HIS A 241 -8.74 -64.85 11.13
C HIS A 241 -8.25 -63.52 10.51
N ARG A 242 -9.00 -62.40 10.63
CA ARG A 242 -8.54 -61.08 10.17
C ARG A 242 -7.44 -60.52 11.06
N HIS A 243 -7.56 -60.67 12.37
CA HIS A 243 -6.53 -60.26 13.32
C HIS A 243 -5.27 -61.10 13.16
N LEU A 244 -5.39 -62.42 12.96
CA LEU A 244 -4.26 -63.29 12.64
C LEU A 244 -3.54 -62.87 11.35
N LYS A 245 -4.29 -62.57 10.28
CA LYS A 245 -3.71 -62.05 9.02
C LYS A 245 -3.04 -60.67 9.18
N ARG A 246 -3.55 -59.80 10.06
CA ARG A 246 -2.89 -58.52 10.37
C ARG A 246 -1.61 -58.76 11.17
N ALA A 247 -1.66 -59.61 12.19
CA ALA A 247 -0.50 -59.97 13.01
C ALA A 247 0.67 -60.54 12.19
N GLU A 248 0.38 -61.39 11.19
CA GLU A 248 1.42 -61.91 10.32
C GLU A 248 2.06 -60.82 9.44
N ARG A 249 1.25 -59.91 8.90
CA ARG A 249 1.76 -58.74 8.15
C ARG A 249 2.58 -57.80 9.04
N ALA A 250 2.10 -57.54 10.25
CA ALA A 250 2.78 -56.73 11.25
C ALA A 250 4.16 -57.31 11.62
N ARG A 251 4.28 -58.64 11.77
CA ARG A 251 5.57 -59.29 12.04
C ARG A 251 6.60 -59.04 10.94
N ILE A 252 6.18 -59.15 9.67
CA ILE A 252 7.05 -58.91 8.52
C ILE A 252 7.53 -57.46 8.49
N ILE A 253 6.65 -56.51 8.83
CA ILE A 253 6.97 -55.08 8.91
C ILE A 253 7.93 -54.80 10.08
N ALA A 254 7.62 -55.32 11.28
CA ALA A 254 8.42 -55.13 12.48
C ALA A 254 9.86 -55.66 12.33
N ASN A 255 10.04 -56.80 11.65
CA ASN A 255 11.37 -57.36 11.37
C ASN A 255 12.24 -56.47 10.46
N LYS A 256 11.63 -55.53 9.71
CA LYS A 256 12.35 -54.58 8.85
C LYS A 256 12.69 -53.28 9.55
N ILE A 257 12.27 -53.08 10.81
CA ILE A 257 12.54 -51.87 11.58
C ILE A 257 14.01 -51.90 12.07
N PRO A 258 14.85 -50.92 11.69
CA PRO A 258 16.25 -50.86 12.13
C PRO A 258 16.36 -50.77 13.65
N GLY A 259 17.30 -51.51 14.25
CA GLY A 259 17.57 -51.48 15.70
C GLY A 259 17.03 -52.68 16.50
N LYS A 260 16.03 -53.41 15.99
CA LYS A 260 15.46 -54.59 16.68
C LYS A 260 16.39 -55.78 16.81
N HIS A 261 17.32 -55.98 15.88
CA HIS A 261 18.29 -57.08 15.92
C HIS A 261 19.31 -56.99 17.08
N ARG A 262 19.39 -55.86 17.80
CA ARG A 262 20.31 -55.71 18.95
C ARG A 262 19.70 -56.09 20.30
N ALA A 263 18.39 -56.28 20.41
CA ALA A 263 17.73 -56.66 21.67
C ALA A 263 17.54 -58.18 21.85
N ALA A 264 18.01 -58.99 20.89
CA ALA A 264 17.91 -60.45 20.89
C ALA A 264 19.28 -61.16 20.91
N LYS A 265 20.29 -60.55 21.54
CA LYS A 265 21.56 -61.20 21.90
C LYS A 265 21.79 -61.07 23.39
#